data_AF-A0A1D2N4S0-F1
#
_entry.id   AF-A0A1D2N4S0-F1
#
_cell.length_a   1.000
_cell.length_b   1.000
_cell.length_c   1.000
_cell.angle_alpha   90.00
_cell.angle_beta   90.00
_cell.angle_gamma   90.00
#
_symmetry.space_group_name_H-M   'P 1'
#
loop_
_entity.id
_entity.type
_entity.pdbx_description
1 polymer ?
#
loop_
_entity_poly.entity_id
_entity_poly.type
_entity_poly.pdbx_seq_one_letter_code
_entity_poly.pdbx_strand_id
1 'polypeptide(L)'
;MSVRTKLTFGKMSDYRPYGPLSVRVEVPQYVKAGETAVLKCKYDLGGETLYALKWYKGNQEFYRYTPKESPPTKSFPIVGLQIDVSADPLLFPH
;
A
#
# COMPACT_ATOMS: atom_id res chain seq x y z
N MET A 1 -7.38 4.86 25.92
CA MET A 1 -6.47 3.84 25.35
C MET A 1 -6.57 3.94 23.83
N SER A 2 -5.61 4.57 23.16
CA SER A 2 -5.64 4.75 21.71
C SER A 2 -4.76 3.68 21.08
N VAL A 3 -5.38 2.67 20.46
CA VAL A 3 -4.67 1.64 19.70
C VAL A 3 -4.12 2.33 18.46
N ARG A 4 -2.80 2.49 18.36
CA ARG A 4 -2.13 3.06 17.18
C ARG A 4 -1.63 1.89 16.34
N THR A 5 -2.38 1.52 15.31
CA THR A 5 -1.88 0.58 14.31
C THR A 5 -1.04 1.35 13.32
N LYS A 6 0.23 0.99 13.19
CA LYS A 6 1.12 1.51 12.16
C LYS A 6 0.88 0.74 10.88
N LEU A 7 0.47 1.40 9.79
CA LEU A 7 0.25 0.77 8.48
C LEU A 7 1.42 1.04 7.55
N THR A 8 2.04 -0.05 7.07
CA THR A 8 3.12 -0.01 6.08
C THR A 8 2.63 -0.61 4.77
N PHE A 9 2.88 0.06 3.64
CA PHE A 9 2.39 -0.36 2.32
C PHE A 9 3.51 -0.95 1.47
N GLY A 10 3.41 -2.24 1.14
CA GLY A 10 4.30 -2.87 0.16
C GLY A 10 3.73 -2.74 -1.26
N LYS A 11 4.56 -2.29 -2.21
CA LYS A 11 4.28 -2.37 -3.65
C LYS A 11 5.31 -3.27 -4.29
N MET A 12 4.84 -4.25 -5.06
CA MET A 12 5.74 -5.13 -5.82
C MET A 12 5.18 -5.27 -7.23
N SER A 13 5.88 -4.67 -8.19
CA SER A 13 5.57 -4.83 -9.61
C SER A 13 6.35 -6.03 -10.15
N ASP A 14 5.63 -7.05 -10.63
CA ASP A 14 6.23 -8.06 -11.51
C ASP A 14 6.11 -7.47 -12.93
N TYR A 15 7.22 -7.05 -13.55
CA TYR A 15 7.18 -6.51 -14.92
C TYR A 15 7.29 -7.66 -15.91
N ARG A 16 6.15 -8.17 -16.36
CA ARG A 16 6.08 -9.12 -17.47
C ARG A 16 5.47 -8.45 -18.71
N PRO A 17 6.28 -8.09 -19.72
CA PRO A 17 5.73 -7.62 -20.98
C PRO A 17 4.87 -8.75 -21.57
N TYR A 18 3.62 -8.43 -21.92
CA TYR A 18 2.62 -9.36 -22.46
C TYR A 18 2.01 -10.36 -21.46
N GLY A 19 2.17 -10.14 -20.15
CA GLY A 19 1.51 -10.91 -19.09
C GLY A 19 0.04 -10.52 -18.88
N PRO A 20 -0.78 -11.41 -18.27
CA PRO A 20 -2.14 -11.06 -17.85
C PRO A 20 -2.11 -10.05 -16.70
N LEU A 21 -3.01 -9.06 -16.77
CA LEU A 21 -3.22 -8.11 -15.67
C LEU A 21 -3.61 -8.87 -14.40
N SER A 22 -2.88 -8.68 -13.31
CA SER A 22 -3.18 -9.33 -12.05
C SER A 22 -2.98 -8.39 -10.86
N VAL A 23 -3.84 -8.53 -9.85
CA VAL A 23 -3.75 -7.80 -8.60
C VAL A 23 -3.96 -8.79 -7.46
N ARG A 24 -3.06 -8.79 -6.49
CA ARG A 24 -3.12 -9.60 -5.28
C ARG A 24 -2.85 -8.73 -4.06
N VAL A 25 -3.65 -8.93 -3.04
CA VAL A 25 -3.58 -8.15 -1.81
C VAL A 25 -3.30 -9.10 -0.65
N GLU A 26 -2.29 -8.80 0.16
CA GLU A 26 -1.93 -9.56 1.35
C GLU A 26 -2.12 -8.65 2.56
N VAL A 27 -3.12 -8.98 3.38
CA VAL A 27 -3.51 -8.21 4.58
C VAL A 27 -3.64 -9.17 5.76
N PRO A 28 -3.01 -8.88 6.92
CA PRO A 28 -3.23 -9.67 8.13
C PRO A 28 -4.68 -9.54 8.60
N GLN A 29 -5.30 -10.66 8.97
CA GLN A 29 -6.68 -10.66 9.49
C GLN A 29 -6.80 -9.94 10.83
N TYR A 30 -5.78 -10.09 11.69
CA TYR A 30 -5.73 -9.49 13.02
C TYR A 30 -4.31 -9.07 13.35
N VAL A 31 -4.16 -7.93 14.03
CA VAL A 31 -2.87 -7.42 14.53
C VAL A 31 -3.07 -6.99 15.96
N LYS A 32 -2.09 -7.30 16.83
CA LYS A 32 -2.15 -6.92 18.24
C LYS A 32 -2.11 -5.40 18.38
N ALA A 33 -2.79 -4.88 19.40
CA ALA A 33 -2.81 -3.46 19.68
C ALA A 33 -1.39 -2.94 19.94
N GLY A 34 -1.00 -1.87 19.24
CA GLY A 34 0.35 -1.28 19.33
C GLY A 34 1.38 -1.90 18.37
N GLU A 35 1.03 -2.97 17.66
CA GLU A 35 1.89 -3.54 16.62
C GLU A 35 1.64 -2.94 15.24
N THR A 36 2.59 -3.18 14.34
CA THR A 36 2.56 -2.70 12.95
C THR A 36 1.87 -3.73 12.06
N ALA A 37 0.90 -3.26 11.28
CA ALA A 37 0.25 -4.05 10.24
C ALA A 37 0.86 -3.69 8.88
N VAL A 38 1.29 -4.69 8.11
CA VAL A 38 1.83 -4.49 6.76
C VAL A 38 0.77 -4.90 5.75
N LEU A 39 0.36 -3.96 4.90
CA LEU A 39 -0.56 -4.18 3.79
C LEU A 39 0.25 -4.27 2.50
N LYS A 40 0.25 -5.42 1.83
CA LYS A 40 0.99 -5.57 0.57
C LYS A 40 0.03 -5.64 -0.60
N CYS A 41 0.36 -4.94 -1.66
CA CYS A 41 -0.31 -5.03 -2.94
C CYS A 41 0.72 -5.42 -4.00
N LYS A 42 0.52 -6.60 -4.58
CA LYS A 42 1.27 -7.11 -5.71
C LYS A 42 0.42 -6.90 -6.96
N TYR A 43 0.99 -6.28 -7.97
CA TYR A 43 0.29 -6.03 -9.21
C TYR A 43 1.19 -6.31 -10.42
N ASP A 44 0.57 -6.83 -11.48
CA ASP A 44 1.15 -7.00 -12.80
C ASP A 44 0.29 -6.21 -13.79
N LEU A 45 0.92 -5.31 -14.53
CA LEU A 45 0.26 -4.41 -15.47
C LEU A 45 0.50 -4.80 -16.94
N GLY A 46 1.10 -5.96 -17.21
CA GLY A 46 1.28 -6.47 -18.57
C GLY A 46 2.09 -5.56 -19.51
N GLY A 47 2.91 -4.66 -18.96
CA GLY A 47 3.64 -3.63 -19.72
C GLY A 47 3.11 -2.20 -19.53
N GLU A 48 1.94 -2.03 -18.91
CA GLU A 48 1.33 -0.73 -18.65
C GLU A 48 1.84 -0.05 -17.36
N THR A 49 1.53 1.23 -17.22
CA THR A 49 1.90 2.02 -16.03
C THR A 49 0.78 2.11 -15.02
N LEU A 50 1.13 2.06 -13.73
CA LEU A 50 0.15 2.18 -12.65
C LEU A 50 -0.43 3.61 -12.66
N TYR A 51 -1.75 3.72 -12.77
CA TYR A 51 -2.43 5.01 -12.62
C TYR A 51 -2.35 5.50 -11.17
N ALA A 52 -2.95 4.73 -10.24
CA ALA A 52 -2.83 4.98 -8.81
C ALA A 52 -3.16 3.70 -8.02
N LEU A 53 -2.52 3.54 -6.87
CA LEU A 53 -2.87 2.55 -5.85
C LEU A 53 -3.47 3.30 -4.66
N LYS A 54 -4.67 2.91 -4.25
CA LYS A 54 -5.41 3.57 -3.17
C LYS A 54 -5.88 2.56 -2.14
N TRP A 55 -5.77 2.91 -0.86
CA TRP A 55 -6.31 2.12 0.23
C TRP A 55 -7.43 2.86 0.94
N TYR A 56 -8.50 2.11 1.21
CA TYR A 56 -9.72 2.60 1.84
C TYR A 56 -10.04 1.79 3.10
N LYS A 57 -10.50 2.48 4.15
CA LYS A 57 -11.14 1.87 5.32
C LYS A 57 -12.60 2.28 5.30
N GLY A 58 -13.49 1.35 4.96
CA GLY A 58 -14.87 1.69 4.61
C GLY A 58 -14.87 2.66 3.43
N ASN A 59 -15.39 3.87 3.64
CA ASN A 59 -15.49 4.90 2.59
C ASN A 59 -14.39 5.98 2.66
N GLN A 60 -13.41 5.82 3.56
CA GLN A 60 -12.35 6.82 3.77
C GLN A 60 -11.04 6.38 3.12
N GLU A 61 -10.54 7.16 2.15
CA GLU A 61 -9.18 7.03 1.61
C GLU A 61 -8.19 7.38 2.72
N PHE A 62 -7.22 6.49 2.98
CA PHE A 62 -6.18 6.76 3.97
C PHE A 62 -4.77 6.73 3.39
N TYR A 63 -4.59 6.09 2.23
CA TYR A 63 -3.31 6.10 1.52
C TYR A 63 -3.54 6.12 0.03
N ARG A 64 -2.71 6.88 -0.68
CA ARG A 64 -2.62 6.88 -2.14
C ARG A 64 -1.18 6.91 -2.59
N TYR A 65 -0.91 6.16 -3.64
CA TYR A 65 0.29 6.26 -4.44
C TYR A 65 -0.06 6.49 -5.91
N THR A 66 0.47 7.57 -6.46
CA THR A 66 0.32 7.96 -7.85
C THR A 66 1.73 8.21 -8.41
N PRO A 67 2.31 7.29 -9.20
CA PRO A 67 3.68 7.43 -9.71
C PRO A 67 3.93 8.74 -10.46
N LYS A 68 2.87 9.32 -11.06
CA LYS A 68 2.92 10.54 -11.86
C LYS A 68 2.81 11.83 -11.02
N GLU A 69 2.54 11.76 -9.72
CA GLU A 69 2.48 12.93 -8.83
C GLU A 69 3.81 13.17 -8.10
N SER A 70 4.06 14.42 -7.70
CA SER A 70 5.17 14.79 -6.79
C SER A 70 4.59 15.51 -5.56
N PRO A 71 4.69 14.95 -4.34
CA PRO A 71 5.24 13.64 -4.02
C PRO A 71 4.31 12.50 -4.52
N PRO A 72 4.87 11.32 -4.86
CA PRO A 72 4.10 10.22 -5.42
C PRO A 72 3.21 9.54 -4.38
N THR A 73 3.42 9.79 -3.09
CA THR A 73 2.66 9.18 -2.01
C THR A 73 1.96 10.22 -1.15
N LYS A 74 0.70 9.97 -0.80
CA LYS A 74 -0.15 10.80 0.05
C LYS A 74 -0.80 9.93 1.12
N SER A 75 -0.84 10.42 2.35
CA SER A 75 -1.53 9.78 3.48
C SER A 75 -2.60 10.72 4.03
N PHE A 76 -3.76 10.16 4.38
CA PHE A 76 -4.85 10.90 4.98
C PHE A 76 -5.13 10.32 6.37
N PRO A 77 -5.13 11.15 7.43
CA PRO A 77 -5.29 10.66 8.79
C PRO A 77 -6.70 10.07 9.00
N ILE A 78 -6.75 8.90 9.62
CA ILE A 78 -7.98 8.29 10.12
C ILE A 78 -7.83 8.08 11.63
N VAL A 79 -8.91 8.35 12.38
CA VAL A 79 -8.95 8.13 13.83
C VAL A 79 -8.59 6.68 14.16
N GLY A 80 -7.58 6.50 15.01
CA GLY A 80 -7.11 5.18 15.45
C GLY A 80 -6.09 4.50 14.53
N LEU A 81 -5.64 5.16 13.44
CA LEU A 81 -4.60 4.65 12.55
C LEU A 81 -3.42 5.62 12.47
N GLN A 82 -2.20 5.07 12.51
CA GLN A 82 -0.99 5.78 12.12
C GLN A 82 -0.47 5.20 10.81
N ILE A 83 -0.15 6.07 9.88
CA ILE A 83 0.17 5.68 8.51
C ILE A 83 1.65 5.96 8.29
N ASP A 84 2.42 4.91 8.04
CA ASP A 84 3.85 5.01 7.84
C ASP A 84 4.15 4.96 6.35
N VAL A 85 4.48 6.13 5.81
CA VAL A 85 4.70 6.35 4.39
C VAL A 85 6.18 6.17 4.01
N SER A 86 7.04 5.94 5.01
CA SER A 86 8.50 5.83 4.90
C SER A 86 8.97 4.47 4.39
N ALA A 87 8.09 3.50 4.24
CA ALA A 87 8.40 2.22 3.60
C ALA A 87 8.56 2.42 2.10
N ASP A 88 9.76 2.81 1.74
CA ASP A 88 10.24 2.82 0.38
C ASP A 88 10.30 1.38 -0.17
N PRO A 89 9.86 1.13 -1.42
CA PRO A 89 9.91 -0.19 -2.06
C PRO A 89 11.32 -0.81 -2.16
N LEU A 90 12.39 -0.06 -1.89
CA LEU A 90 13.77 -0.57 -1.85
C LEU A 90 14.07 -1.53 -0.69
N LEU A 91 13.15 -1.73 0.28
CA LEU A 91 13.34 -2.68 1.39
C LEU A 91 12.87 -4.11 1.12
N PHE A 92 12.28 -4.39 -0.03
CA PHE A 92 12.00 -5.77 -0.46
C PHE A 92 12.79 -6.06 -1.74
N PRO A 93 14.10 -6.32 -1.64
CA PRO A 93 14.85 -6.83 -2.78
C PRO A 93 14.27 -8.18 -3.21
N HIS A 94 14.39 -8.37 -4.52
CA HIS A 94 13.86 -9.41 -5.39
C HIS A 94 13.95 -10.85 -4.87
#